data_AF-A0A4U1IHP6-F1
#
_entry.id   AF-A0A4U1IHP6-F1
#
_cell.length_a   1.000
_cell.length_b   1.000
_cell.length_c   1.000
_cell.angle_alpha   90.00
_cell.angle_beta   90.00
_cell.angle_gamma   90.00
#
_symmetry.space_group_name_H-M   'P 1'
#
loop_
_entity.id
_entity.type
_entity.pdbx_description
1 polymer ?
#
loop_
_entity_poly.entity_id
_entity_poly.type
_entity_poly.pdbx_seq_one_letter_code
_entity_poly.pdbx_strand_id
1 'polypeptide(L)'
;MSEDKPEGEATPAQAEAKPEGGANRRRRFVIGALGALGLALAAAGVWFGLPRLTAARDAKRAGAALFRCLFGEPPAARETPDERLRRILLTAVSLPDPERLSTTGPGWPGRCAAHAEALADAERRRGRAAFAPPPDLAARVIEKARDMYTRTDLPLPSLWSLVDPDGGPSEVPLPPAPASPADLDAPNLAERIGFGDHAADLVPGRTLRLVFRGDRGGPHTTCLFPAGLDAASCVPLAPRARLPRPHLWPAADDEGPGLVADRSSARSTFYRADTGQAFGEPYHVVGGFSTAKEVVGVVEMELGKRGEELALWLDRSEGTRRLDRVRIDPPPRVRFSSVFVLGDALAWIEPRAGKPHLLLRRLGAVKGPTGPIEDAGALPHDAVHLAACRAPKSLVILARDGASMWMTRRQDRGGSPLVRADELPRPAGTVVVSEIVTCDDEAAQATLVLRRGDGADTTHEVRRAWCNKDSCKPIVLALEELFRGRDPMSRPAPPSNGESPVLAASFGERLLVVWRTPDAGVRARIATPASITTAPDVVVYDEASQDVNGAGRLHAMRLFPRGDAAILLLHAVSGIKAIRIGADGTVRPIQSPPG
;
A
#
# COMPACT_ATOMS: atom_id res chain seq x y z
N MET A 1 20.72 -5.37 -74.97
CA MET A 1 20.33 -6.68 -74.40
C MET A 1 18.82 -6.59 -74.21
N SER A 2 17.99 -6.69 -75.26
CA SER A 2 17.76 -7.87 -76.14
C SER A 2 17.44 -9.07 -75.24
N GLU A 3 16.21 -9.56 -75.13
CA GLU A 3 15.33 -10.22 -76.11
C GLU A 3 14.07 -10.66 -75.31
N ASP A 4 12.92 -11.11 -75.80
CA ASP A 4 12.16 -10.97 -77.03
C ASP A 4 10.75 -11.50 -76.69
N LYS A 5 9.73 -10.97 -77.37
CA LYS A 5 8.36 -11.54 -77.44
C LYS A 5 8.40 -12.78 -78.35
N PRO A 6 7.35 -13.63 -78.39
CA PRO A 6 6.51 -13.47 -79.57
C PRO A 6 5.01 -13.72 -79.38
N GLU A 7 4.27 -13.00 -80.22
CA GLU A 7 2.92 -13.29 -80.72
C GLU A 7 2.94 -14.35 -81.82
N GLY A 8 1.77 -14.92 -82.12
CA GLY A 8 1.46 -15.66 -83.35
C GLY A 8 0.52 -16.83 -83.03
N GLU A 9 -0.53 -17.15 -83.76
CA GLU A 9 -1.04 -16.68 -85.06
C GLU A 9 -2.43 -17.33 -85.26
N ALA A 10 -3.16 -16.88 -86.29
CA ALA A 10 -4.58 -17.16 -86.50
C ALA A 10 -4.87 -18.18 -87.63
N THR A 11 -5.95 -18.97 -87.46
CA THR A 11 -6.90 -19.57 -88.47
C THR A 11 -6.31 -20.56 -89.53
N PRO A 12 -7.07 -21.45 -90.26
CA PRO A 12 -8.53 -21.46 -90.50
C PRO A 12 -9.30 -22.81 -90.65
N ALA A 13 -10.65 -22.67 -90.65
CA ALA A 13 -11.70 -23.29 -91.51
C ALA A 13 -12.12 -24.78 -91.49
N GLN A 14 -13.45 -24.93 -91.70
CA GLN A 14 -14.30 -26.07 -92.11
C GLN A 14 -14.67 -27.10 -91.02
N ALA A 15 -15.91 -27.58 -90.87
CA ALA A 15 -17.00 -27.72 -91.83
C ALA A 15 -18.39 -27.61 -91.17
N GLU A 16 -19.38 -27.29 -92.00
CA GLU A 16 -20.81 -27.28 -91.72
C GLU A 16 -21.34 -28.66 -91.28
N ALA A 17 -22.25 -28.66 -90.30
CA ALA A 17 -23.30 -29.67 -90.21
C ALA A 17 -24.56 -29.04 -89.59
N LYS A 18 -25.56 -28.78 -90.43
CA LYS A 18 -26.96 -28.61 -90.01
C LYS A 18 -27.42 -29.88 -89.26
N PRO A 19 -28.18 -29.73 -88.18
CA PRO A 19 -29.32 -30.59 -87.95
C PRO A 19 -30.59 -29.75 -87.90
N GLU A 20 -31.38 -29.88 -88.96
CA GLU A 20 -32.81 -29.65 -88.91
C GLU A 20 -33.46 -30.67 -87.96
N GLY A 21 -34.44 -30.22 -87.17
CA GLY A 21 -35.42 -31.10 -86.54
C GLY A 21 -35.41 -31.09 -85.00
N GLY A 22 -36.51 -30.58 -84.42
CA GLY A 22 -36.92 -30.98 -83.06
C GLY A 22 -37.09 -29.88 -82.02
N ALA A 23 -37.59 -28.70 -82.39
CA ALA A 23 -37.70 -27.52 -81.52
C ALA A 23 -38.73 -27.59 -80.36
N ASN A 24 -39.47 -28.69 -80.13
CA ASN A 24 -40.54 -28.71 -79.10
C ASN A 24 -40.42 -29.76 -77.99
N ARG A 25 -39.33 -30.55 -77.92
CA ARG A 25 -39.09 -31.47 -76.78
C ARG A 25 -37.91 -31.10 -75.87
N ARG A 26 -36.89 -30.38 -76.37
CA ARG A 26 -35.72 -29.96 -75.56
C ARG A 26 -35.99 -28.79 -74.61
N ARG A 27 -36.98 -27.92 -74.89
CA ARG A 27 -37.31 -26.78 -74.01
C ARG A 27 -37.88 -27.22 -72.65
N ARG A 28 -38.57 -28.38 -72.58
CA ARG A 28 -39.11 -28.93 -71.32
C ARG A 28 -38.02 -29.61 -70.46
N PHE A 29 -36.99 -30.19 -71.07
CA PHE A 29 -35.87 -30.79 -70.33
C PHE A 29 -34.86 -29.74 -69.83
N VAL A 30 -34.62 -28.65 -70.57
CA VAL A 30 -33.73 -27.57 -70.12
C VAL A 30 -34.37 -26.74 -68.99
N ILE A 31 -35.69 -26.50 -69.03
CA ILE A 31 -36.42 -25.84 -67.94
C ILE A 31 -36.53 -26.76 -66.70
N GLY A 32 -36.72 -28.07 -66.89
CA GLY A 32 -36.69 -29.05 -65.80
C GLY A 32 -35.30 -29.22 -65.15
N ALA A 33 -34.23 -29.20 -65.94
CA ALA A 33 -32.86 -29.26 -65.44
C ALA A 33 -32.43 -27.97 -64.73
N LEU A 34 -32.84 -26.79 -65.21
CA LEU A 34 -32.62 -25.51 -64.50
C LEU A 34 -33.48 -25.38 -63.24
N GLY A 35 -34.70 -25.91 -63.25
CA GLY A 35 -35.55 -26.01 -62.05
C GLY A 35 -34.98 -26.97 -61.01
N ALA A 36 -34.45 -28.12 -61.44
CA ALA A 36 -33.77 -29.08 -60.57
C ALA A 36 -32.41 -28.56 -60.07
N LEU A 37 -31.65 -27.80 -60.89
CA LEU A 37 -30.42 -27.14 -60.49
C LEU A 37 -30.70 -25.98 -59.52
N GLY A 38 -31.76 -25.21 -59.75
CA GLY A 38 -32.23 -24.16 -58.85
C GLY A 38 -32.74 -24.73 -57.53
N LEU A 39 -33.47 -25.85 -57.54
CA LEU A 39 -33.88 -26.59 -56.34
C LEU A 39 -32.69 -27.25 -55.64
N ALA A 40 -31.71 -27.78 -56.36
CA ALA A 40 -30.50 -28.37 -55.78
C ALA A 40 -29.58 -27.30 -55.19
N LEU A 41 -29.46 -26.13 -55.82
CA LEU A 41 -28.72 -24.97 -55.29
C LEU A 41 -29.45 -24.32 -54.12
N ALA A 42 -30.79 -24.24 -54.16
CA ALA A 42 -31.60 -23.80 -53.02
C ALA A 42 -31.52 -24.81 -51.86
N ALA A 43 -31.63 -26.11 -52.13
CA ALA A 43 -31.48 -27.16 -51.13
C ALA A 43 -30.05 -27.20 -50.56
N ALA A 44 -29.01 -27.02 -51.38
CA ALA A 44 -27.62 -26.90 -50.92
C ALA A 44 -27.41 -25.60 -50.10
N GLY A 45 -28.00 -24.48 -50.52
CA GLY A 45 -27.97 -23.22 -49.77
C GLY A 45 -28.69 -23.32 -48.41
N VAL A 46 -29.80 -24.05 -48.35
CA VAL A 46 -30.53 -24.35 -47.11
C VAL A 46 -29.73 -25.32 -46.24
N TRP A 47 -29.17 -26.40 -46.81
CA TRP A 47 -28.50 -27.45 -46.05
C TRP A 47 -27.11 -27.04 -45.55
N PHE A 48 -26.37 -26.22 -46.30
CA PHE A 48 -25.05 -25.72 -45.91
C PHE A 48 -25.06 -24.28 -45.34
N GLY A 49 -26.05 -23.45 -45.67
CA GLY A 49 -26.10 -22.03 -45.27
C GLY A 49 -26.81 -21.77 -43.94
N LEU A 50 -27.93 -22.45 -43.66
CA LEU A 50 -28.67 -22.27 -42.39
C LEU A 50 -27.83 -22.63 -41.15
N PRO A 51 -27.06 -23.74 -41.10
CA PRO A 51 -26.24 -24.07 -39.94
C PRO A 51 -25.12 -23.05 -39.69
N ARG A 52 -24.60 -22.41 -40.75
CA ARG A 52 -23.56 -21.38 -40.63
C ARG A 52 -24.10 -20.08 -40.04
N LEU A 53 -25.34 -19.71 -40.40
CA LEU A 53 -26.00 -18.51 -39.87
C LEU A 53 -26.38 -18.69 -38.39
N THR A 54 -26.88 -19.87 -38.00
CA THR A 54 -27.15 -20.17 -36.58
C THR A 54 -25.85 -20.27 -35.78
N ALA A 55 -24.83 -20.94 -36.32
CA ALA A 55 -23.50 -21.01 -35.68
C ALA A 55 -22.86 -19.63 -35.48
N ALA A 56 -23.05 -18.69 -36.41
CA ALA A 56 -22.57 -17.32 -36.24
C ALA A 56 -23.29 -16.57 -35.11
N ARG A 57 -24.60 -16.75 -34.96
CA ARG A 57 -25.36 -16.18 -33.83
C ARG A 57 -24.99 -16.82 -32.51
N ASP A 58 -24.87 -18.15 -32.49
CA ASP A 58 -24.44 -18.91 -31.33
C ASP A 58 -23.03 -18.49 -30.88
N ALA A 59 -22.10 -18.34 -31.83
CA ALA A 59 -20.73 -17.88 -31.54
C ALA A 59 -20.73 -16.46 -30.98
N LYS A 60 -21.51 -15.54 -31.57
CA LYS A 60 -21.65 -14.17 -31.03
C LYS A 60 -22.20 -14.19 -29.61
N ARG A 61 -23.27 -14.97 -29.35
CA ARG A 61 -23.89 -15.07 -28.02
C ARG A 61 -22.96 -15.72 -26.99
N ALA A 62 -22.27 -16.80 -27.36
CA ALA A 62 -21.31 -17.49 -26.50
C ALA A 62 -20.07 -16.63 -26.21
N GLY A 63 -19.57 -15.90 -27.21
CA GLY A 63 -18.49 -14.93 -27.05
C GLY A 63 -18.87 -13.79 -26.11
N ALA A 64 -20.06 -13.20 -26.29
CA ALA A 64 -20.56 -12.16 -25.41
C ALA A 64 -20.80 -12.67 -23.97
N ALA A 65 -21.29 -13.90 -23.81
CA ALA A 65 -21.45 -14.56 -22.51
C ALA A 65 -20.10 -14.82 -21.83
N LEU A 66 -19.12 -15.37 -22.56
CA LEU A 66 -17.78 -15.60 -22.05
C LEU A 66 -17.11 -14.29 -21.63
N PHE A 67 -17.21 -13.25 -22.47
CA PHE A 67 -16.68 -11.94 -22.17
C PHE A 67 -17.32 -11.36 -20.91
N ARG A 68 -18.65 -11.33 -20.84
CA ARG A 68 -19.37 -10.83 -19.66
C ARG A 68 -19.00 -11.61 -18.40
N CYS A 69 -18.78 -12.92 -18.50
CA CYS A 69 -18.37 -13.75 -17.37
C CYS A 69 -16.93 -13.44 -16.90
N LEU A 70 -15.99 -13.25 -17.83
CA LEU A 70 -14.57 -13.02 -17.51
C LEU A 70 -14.27 -11.58 -17.11
N PHE A 71 -14.91 -10.61 -17.78
CA PHE A 71 -14.52 -9.19 -17.71
C PHE A 71 -15.65 -8.26 -17.26
N GLY A 72 -16.89 -8.74 -17.24
CA GLY A 72 -18.04 -7.98 -16.77
C GLY A 72 -18.42 -6.87 -17.75
N GLU A 73 -18.35 -5.63 -17.27
CA GLU A 73 -18.63 -4.44 -18.07
C GLU A 73 -17.59 -4.22 -19.17
N PRO A 74 -17.87 -3.37 -20.19
CA PRO A 74 -16.87 -2.92 -21.13
C PRO A 74 -15.66 -2.27 -20.41
N PRO A 75 -14.46 -2.36 -20.99
CA PRO A 75 -13.26 -1.74 -20.44
C PRO A 75 -13.32 -0.22 -20.40
N ALA A 76 -12.57 0.36 -19.46
CA ALA A 76 -12.28 1.78 -19.51
C ALA A 76 -11.48 2.13 -20.77
N ALA A 77 -11.54 3.39 -21.21
CA ALA A 77 -10.72 3.85 -22.34
C ALA A 77 -9.24 3.56 -22.05
N ARG A 78 -8.56 2.86 -23.00
CA ARG A 78 -7.14 2.45 -22.95
C ARG A 78 -6.79 1.29 -22.01
N GLU A 79 -7.77 0.70 -21.32
CA GLU A 79 -7.53 -0.51 -20.52
C GLU A 79 -7.35 -1.73 -21.45
N THR A 80 -6.26 -2.46 -21.27
CA THR A 80 -6.00 -3.70 -22.02
C THR A 80 -6.75 -4.90 -21.41
N PRO A 81 -6.96 -5.99 -22.18
CA PRO A 81 -7.60 -7.20 -21.67
C PRO A 81 -6.85 -7.83 -20.49
N ASP A 82 -5.52 -7.87 -20.59
CA ASP A 82 -4.63 -8.41 -19.57
C ASP A 82 -4.72 -7.60 -18.26
N GLU A 83 -4.69 -6.27 -18.36
CA GLU A 83 -4.83 -5.38 -17.20
C GLU A 83 -6.17 -5.58 -16.51
N ARG A 84 -7.28 -5.64 -17.26
CA ARG A 84 -8.61 -5.84 -16.67
C ARG A 84 -8.73 -7.18 -15.98
N LEU A 85 -8.29 -8.26 -16.65
CA LEU A 85 -8.34 -9.59 -16.05
C LEU A 85 -7.49 -9.64 -14.77
N ARG A 86 -6.29 -9.05 -14.79
CA ARG A 86 -5.43 -8.94 -13.61
C ARG A 86 -6.13 -8.24 -12.46
N ARG A 87 -6.75 -7.09 -12.70
CA ARG A 87 -7.51 -6.34 -11.68
C ARG A 87 -8.65 -7.17 -11.07
N ILE A 88 -9.35 -7.96 -11.87
CA ILE A 88 -10.41 -8.85 -11.39
C ILE A 88 -9.81 -9.99 -10.55
N LEU A 89 -8.71 -10.60 -11.01
CA LEU A 89 -8.02 -11.68 -10.29
C LEU A 89 -7.53 -11.22 -8.92
N LEU A 90 -7.00 -9.99 -8.82
CA LEU A 90 -6.57 -9.40 -7.54
C LEU A 90 -7.72 -9.23 -6.54
N THR A 91 -8.94 -8.94 -7.00
CA THR A 91 -10.15 -8.94 -6.15
C THR A 91 -10.59 -10.35 -5.82
N ALA A 92 -10.55 -11.27 -6.78
CA ALA A 92 -11.02 -12.65 -6.61
C ALA A 92 -10.25 -13.40 -5.51
N VAL A 93 -8.95 -13.16 -5.38
CA VAL A 93 -8.09 -13.80 -4.37
C VAL A 93 -8.45 -13.35 -2.94
N SER A 94 -9.00 -12.15 -2.79
CA SER A 94 -9.51 -11.75 -1.48
C SER A 94 -10.78 -12.48 -1.10
N LEU A 95 -11.59 -12.98 -2.02
CA LEU A 95 -12.90 -13.50 -1.67
C LEU A 95 -12.78 -14.77 -0.80
N PRO A 96 -13.62 -14.93 0.24
CA PRO A 96 -13.74 -16.18 0.96
C PRO A 96 -14.07 -17.35 0.02
N ASP A 97 -13.67 -18.56 0.38
CA ASP A 97 -13.87 -19.78 -0.41
C ASP A 97 -15.31 -19.96 -0.89
N PRO A 98 -16.38 -19.74 -0.08
CA PRO A 98 -17.76 -19.88 -0.55
C PRO A 98 -18.19 -18.82 -1.59
N GLU A 99 -17.56 -17.64 -1.59
CA GLU A 99 -17.82 -16.59 -2.59
C GLU A 99 -16.98 -16.81 -3.85
N ARG A 100 -15.78 -17.37 -3.68
CA ARG A 100 -14.85 -17.71 -4.76
C ARG A 100 -15.24 -18.99 -5.49
N LEU A 101 -15.80 -19.97 -4.77
CA LEU A 101 -16.28 -21.28 -5.22
C LEU A 101 -17.80 -21.30 -5.01
N SER A 102 -18.59 -21.21 -6.08
CA SER A 102 -20.05 -21.19 -5.94
C SER A 102 -20.56 -22.41 -5.15
N THR A 103 -21.56 -22.22 -4.29
CA THR A 103 -22.22 -23.33 -3.58
C THR A 103 -22.98 -24.28 -4.50
N THR A 104 -23.28 -23.83 -5.74
CA THR A 104 -24.05 -24.57 -6.75
C THR A 104 -23.27 -24.86 -8.03
N GLY A 105 -21.95 -24.65 -8.05
CA GLY A 105 -21.11 -24.91 -9.23
C GLY A 105 -19.66 -24.44 -9.09
N PRO A 106 -18.85 -24.51 -10.16
CA PRO A 106 -17.52 -23.93 -10.15
C PRO A 106 -17.63 -22.41 -9.94
N GLY A 107 -16.82 -21.84 -9.06
CA GLY A 107 -16.81 -20.39 -8.88
C GLY A 107 -16.02 -19.65 -9.96
N TRP A 108 -15.78 -18.34 -9.79
CA TRP A 108 -15.06 -17.56 -10.81
C TRP A 108 -13.56 -17.84 -10.77
N PRO A 109 -12.83 -17.89 -11.90
CA PRO A 109 -13.29 -17.85 -13.29
C PRO A 109 -13.78 -19.19 -13.84
N GLY A 110 -13.71 -20.29 -13.07
CA GLY A 110 -14.09 -21.64 -13.50
C GLY A 110 -15.50 -21.77 -14.11
N ARG A 111 -16.51 -21.03 -13.60
CA ARG A 111 -17.86 -20.99 -14.22
C ARG A 111 -17.88 -20.53 -15.68
N CYS A 112 -16.88 -19.74 -16.10
CA CYS A 112 -16.82 -19.23 -17.46
C CYS A 112 -16.39 -20.31 -18.47
N ALA A 113 -15.92 -21.47 -18.01
CA ALA A 113 -15.48 -22.57 -18.87
C ALA A 113 -16.60 -23.10 -19.79
N ALA A 114 -17.85 -23.17 -19.30
CA ALA A 114 -18.99 -23.59 -20.12
C ALA A 114 -19.26 -22.63 -21.30
N HIS A 115 -19.04 -21.32 -21.10
CA HIS A 115 -19.16 -20.33 -22.16
C HIS A 115 -17.99 -20.42 -23.16
N ALA A 116 -16.79 -20.76 -22.69
CA ALA A 116 -15.63 -21.01 -23.54
C ALA A 116 -15.84 -22.25 -24.43
N GLU A 117 -16.38 -23.33 -23.87
CA GLU A 117 -16.73 -24.54 -24.62
C GLU A 117 -17.81 -24.27 -25.67
N ALA A 118 -18.89 -23.56 -25.29
CA ALA A 118 -19.95 -23.17 -26.22
C ALA A 118 -19.43 -22.30 -27.38
N LEU A 119 -18.47 -21.39 -27.11
CA LEU A 119 -17.83 -20.59 -28.15
C LEU A 119 -16.98 -21.46 -29.09
N ALA A 120 -16.18 -22.37 -28.55
CA ALA A 120 -15.36 -23.28 -29.34
C ALA A 120 -16.21 -24.21 -30.22
N ASP A 121 -17.33 -24.71 -29.72
CA ASP A 121 -18.30 -25.51 -30.49
C ASP A 121 -18.97 -24.69 -31.61
N ALA A 122 -19.37 -23.46 -31.33
CA ALA A 122 -20.01 -22.60 -32.31
C ALA A 122 -19.05 -22.19 -33.45
N GLU A 123 -17.80 -21.83 -33.14
CA GLU A 123 -16.78 -21.50 -34.16
C GLU A 123 -16.34 -22.73 -34.97
N ARG A 124 -16.28 -23.93 -34.36
CA ARG A 124 -16.11 -25.20 -35.09
C ARG A 124 -17.23 -25.43 -36.09
N ARG A 125 -18.50 -25.27 -35.69
CA ARG A 125 -19.67 -25.40 -36.59
C ARG A 125 -19.69 -24.34 -37.69
N ARG A 126 -19.10 -23.17 -37.45
CA ARG A 126 -18.95 -22.08 -38.43
C ARG A 126 -17.87 -22.37 -39.49
N GLY A 127 -16.98 -23.33 -39.26
CA GLY A 127 -15.87 -23.66 -40.16
C GLY A 127 -14.71 -22.66 -40.11
N ARG A 128 -14.59 -21.87 -39.03
CA ARG A 128 -13.50 -20.89 -38.80
C ARG A 128 -12.49 -21.43 -37.79
N ALA A 129 -11.94 -22.61 -38.02
CA ALA A 129 -10.98 -23.23 -37.10
C ALA A 129 -9.75 -22.33 -36.80
N ALA A 130 -9.35 -21.47 -37.74
CA ALA A 130 -8.23 -20.53 -37.58
C ALA A 130 -8.53 -19.33 -36.65
N PHE A 131 -9.80 -19.02 -36.39
CA PHE A 131 -10.23 -17.93 -35.49
C PHE A 131 -10.94 -18.45 -34.24
N ALA A 132 -11.11 -19.78 -34.13
CA ALA A 132 -11.66 -20.41 -32.96
C ALA A 132 -10.68 -20.23 -31.79
N PRO A 133 -11.17 -19.97 -30.57
CA PRO A 133 -10.33 -20.11 -29.39
C PRO A 133 -9.74 -21.53 -29.37
N PRO A 134 -8.55 -21.71 -28.78
CA PRO A 134 -7.92 -23.03 -28.75
C PRO A 134 -8.85 -24.03 -28.06
N PRO A 135 -8.85 -25.31 -28.50
CA PRO A 135 -9.84 -26.30 -28.06
C PRO A 135 -9.78 -26.59 -26.56
N ASP A 136 -8.66 -26.24 -25.93
CA ASP A 136 -8.41 -26.33 -24.50
C ASP A 136 -8.79 -25.04 -23.74
N LEU A 137 -9.44 -24.03 -24.35
CA LEU A 137 -9.77 -22.76 -23.69
C LEU A 137 -10.54 -22.97 -22.39
N ALA A 138 -11.50 -23.89 -22.36
CA ALA A 138 -12.23 -24.23 -21.14
C ALA A 138 -11.28 -24.79 -20.05
N ALA A 139 -10.33 -25.65 -20.43
CA ALA A 139 -9.32 -26.17 -19.54
C ALA A 139 -8.37 -25.07 -19.05
N ARG A 140 -7.96 -24.13 -19.91
CA ARG A 140 -7.14 -22.96 -19.55
C ARG A 140 -7.87 -22.02 -18.60
N VAL A 141 -9.19 -21.84 -18.74
CA VAL A 141 -10.00 -21.04 -17.80
C VAL A 141 -10.08 -21.73 -16.44
N ILE A 142 -10.23 -23.06 -16.41
CA ILE A 142 -10.20 -23.83 -15.16
C ILE A 142 -8.81 -23.79 -14.52
N GLU A 143 -7.75 -23.92 -15.31
CA GLU A 143 -6.37 -23.81 -14.86
C GLU A 143 -6.10 -22.42 -14.29
N LYS A 144 -6.55 -21.36 -14.97
CA LYS A 144 -6.47 -20.00 -14.45
C LYS A 144 -7.24 -19.80 -13.14
N ALA A 145 -8.33 -20.55 -12.92
CA ALA A 145 -9.04 -20.55 -11.64
C ALA A 145 -8.24 -21.22 -10.51
N ARG A 146 -7.35 -22.15 -10.86
CA ARG A 146 -6.44 -22.81 -9.91
C ARG A 146 -5.17 -21.99 -9.69
N ASP A 147 -4.73 -21.27 -10.71
CA ASP A 147 -3.56 -20.39 -10.67
C ASP A 147 -3.88 -19.01 -11.27
N MET A 148 -4.32 -18.13 -10.39
CA MET A 148 -4.69 -16.77 -10.76
C MET A 148 -3.48 -15.88 -11.11
N TYR A 149 -2.23 -16.35 -10.96
CA TYR A 149 -1.04 -15.49 -11.03
C TYR A 149 -0.07 -15.79 -12.16
N THR A 150 0.02 -17.02 -12.65
CA THR A 150 0.79 -17.31 -13.86
C THR A 150 0.33 -16.41 -15.02
N ARG A 151 1.30 -15.96 -15.82
CA ARG A 151 1.00 -15.17 -17.02
C ARG A 151 -0.10 -15.88 -17.80
N THR A 152 -1.13 -15.13 -18.15
CA THR A 152 -2.30 -15.73 -18.77
C THR A 152 -1.95 -16.23 -20.17
N ASP A 153 -2.10 -17.54 -20.38
CA ASP A 153 -2.01 -18.15 -21.71
C ASP A 153 -3.36 -18.12 -22.45
N LEU A 154 -4.32 -17.35 -21.93
CA LEU A 154 -5.58 -17.10 -22.59
C LEU A 154 -5.33 -16.15 -23.79
N PRO A 155 -5.97 -16.38 -24.95
CA PRO A 155 -5.86 -15.48 -26.09
C PRO A 155 -6.70 -14.21 -25.88
N LEU A 156 -6.39 -13.43 -24.83
CA LEU A 156 -7.22 -12.31 -24.38
C LEU A 156 -7.47 -11.27 -25.47
N PRO A 157 -6.50 -10.84 -26.29
CA PRO A 157 -6.76 -9.89 -27.38
C PRO A 157 -7.80 -10.41 -28.38
N SER A 158 -7.73 -11.71 -28.73
CA SER A 158 -8.70 -12.35 -29.63
C SER A 158 -10.08 -12.43 -28.99
N LEU A 159 -10.17 -12.85 -27.72
CA LEU A 159 -11.44 -12.88 -26.98
C LEU A 159 -12.05 -11.49 -26.83
N TRP A 160 -11.22 -10.47 -26.65
CA TRP A 160 -11.64 -9.10 -26.50
C TRP A 160 -12.12 -8.47 -27.81
N SER A 161 -11.61 -8.92 -28.96
CA SER A 161 -12.13 -8.51 -30.25
C SER A 161 -13.57 -9.00 -30.53
N LEU A 162 -14.05 -9.98 -29.74
CA LEU A 162 -15.41 -10.52 -29.81
C LEU A 162 -16.40 -9.77 -28.91
N VAL A 163 -15.97 -8.68 -28.27
CA VAL A 163 -16.80 -7.86 -27.37
C VAL A 163 -18.01 -7.32 -28.12
N ASP A 164 -19.18 -7.60 -27.57
CA ASP A 164 -20.41 -6.91 -27.96
C ASP A 164 -20.57 -5.67 -27.08
N PRO A 165 -20.53 -4.44 -27.63
CA PRO A 165 -20.69 -3.21 -26.86
C PRO A 165 -22.07 -3.13 -26.17
N ASP A 166 -23.07 -3.86 -26.66
CA ASP A 166 -24.41 -3.91 -26.08
C ASP A 166 -24.50 -4.79 -24.83
N GLY A 167 -23.39 -5.42 -24.42
CA GLY A 167 -23.29 -6.29 -23.25
C GLY A 167 -23.73 -7.73 -23.53
N GLY A 168 -23.07 -8.69 -22.89
CA GLY A 168 -23.47 -10.10 -22.94
C GLY A 168 -24.84 -10.36 -22.30
N PRO A 169 -25.38 -11.58 -22.44
CA PRO A 169 -26.68 -11.94 -21.88
C PRO A 169 -26.76 -11.59 -20.38
N SER A 170 -27.79 -10.84 -19.98
CA SER A 170 -27.93 -10.32 -18.61
C SER A 170 -27.94 -11.41 -17.53
N GLU A 171 -28.34 -12.62 -17.91
CA GLU A 171 -28.39 -13.85 -17.10
C GLU A 171 -27.00 -14.36 -16.69
N VAL A 172 -25.93 -13.96 -17.39
CA VAL A 172 -24.57 -14.38 -17.07
C VAL A 172 -24.06 -13.62 -15.84
N PRO A 173 -23.68 -14.30 -14.74
CA PRO A 173 -23.15 -13.67 -13.55
C PRO A 173 -21.85 -12.91 -13.85
N LEU A 174 -21.77 -11.67 -13.35
CA LEU A 174 -20.58 -10.83 -13.50
C LEU A 174 -19.37 -11.42 -12.74
N PRO A 175 -18.14 -11.12 -13.16
CA PRO A 175 -16.95 -11.38 -12.35
C PRO A 175 -16.96 -10.53 -11.07
N PRO A 176 -16.05 -10.80 -10.12
CA PRO A 176 -15.71 -9.85 -9.07
C PRO A 176 -15.39 -8.46 -9.67
N ALA A 177 -15.75 -7.39 -8.95
CA ALA A 177 -15.42 -6.04 -9.39
C ALA A 177 -13.89 -5.88 -9.55
N PRO A 178 -13.39 -5.31 -10.66
CA PRO A 178 -11.96 -5.10 -10.84
C PRO A 178 -11.37 -4.25 -9.71
N ALA A 179 -10.25 -4.67 -9.13
CA ALA A 179 -9.52 -3.89 -8.15
C ALA A 179 -9.08 -2.54 -8.75
N SER A 180 -9.00 -1.47 -7.95
CA SER A 180 -8.50 -0.17 -8.40
C SER A 180 -7.28 0.23 -7.58
N PRO A 181 -6.09 -0.31 -7.90
CA PRO A 181 -4.87 0.04 -7.17
C PRO A 181 -4.59 1.53 -7.31
N ALA A 182 -4.14 2.16 -6.23
CA ALA A 182 -3.94 3.60 -6.19
C ALA A 182 -2.70 4.09 -6.98
N ASP A 183 -1.85 3.16 -7.42
CA ASP A 183 -0.46 3.44 -7.81
C ASP A 183 -0.13 3.20 -9.28
N LEU A 184 -1.11 3.12 -10.19
CA LEU A 184 -0.74 3.06 -11.60
C LEU A 184 -0.01 4.35 -12.06
N ASP A 185 -0.25 5.47 -11.38
CA ASP A 185 0.29 6.79 -11.73
C ASP A 185 0.94 7.55 -10.55
N ALA A 186 1.28 6.91 -9.42
CA ALA A 186 1.85 7.66 -8.30
C ALA A 186 3.27 8.14 -8.63
N PRO A 187 3.55 9.46 -8.52
CA PRO A 187 4.90 9.96 -8.67
C PRO A 187 5.79 9.47 -7.52
N ASN A 188 7.07 9.30 -7.79
CA ASN A 188 8.05 9.10 -6.73
C ASN A 188 8.10 10.37 -5.85
N LEU A 189 8.22 10.22 -4.53
CA LEU A 189 8.53 11.32 -3.62
C LEU A 189 9.86 12.00 -4.00
N ALA A 190 10.85 11.20 -4.40
CA ALA A 190 12.07 11.65 -5.08
C ALA A 190 12.79 10.47 -5.76
N GLU A 191 13.55 10.77 -6.82
CA GLU A 191 14.24 9.76 -7.64
C GLU A 191 15.54 9.20 -7.02
N ARG A 192 16.09 9.84 -5.97
CA ARG A 192 17.44 9.56 -5.45
C ARG A 192 17.52 9.44 -3.93
N ILE A 193 16.65 8.62 -3.37
CA ILE A 193 16.57 8.40 -1.93
C ILE A 193 16.79 6.93 -1.59
N GLY A 194 17.70 6.67 -0.66
CA GLY A 194 17.84 5.37 -0.01
C GLY A 194 16.81 5.16 1.10
N PHE A 195 15.97 4.13 0.99
CA PHE A 195 14.94 3.83 2.00
C PHE A 195 15.48 3.31 3.34
N GLY A 196 16.66 2.69 3.35
CA GLY A 196 17.23 2.07 4.55
C GLY A 196 17.55 3.06 5.68
N ASP A 197 17.79 4.34 5.32
CA ASP A 197 18.21 5.40 6.23
C ASP A 197 17.21 6.57 6.20
N HIS A 198 15.96 6.32 6.59
CA HIS A 198 14.98 7.38 6.88
C HIS A 198 14.71 7.49 8.38
N ALA A 199 14.34 8.68 8.83
CA ALA A 199 13.85 8.92 10.17
C ALA A 199 12.52 9.70 10.12
N ALA A 200 11.63 9.38 11.05
CA ALA A 200 10.37 10.07 11.28
C ALA A 200 10.37 10.73 12.67
N ASP A 201 9.39 11.60 12.92
CA ASP A 201 9.23 12.26 14.21
C ASP A 201 9.16 11.24 15.36
N LEU A 202 10.01 11.41 16.38
CA LEU A 202 9.98 10.60 17.61
C LEU A 202 8.68 10.76 18.41
N VAL A 203 8.03 11.92 18.28
CA VAL A 203 6.75 12.23 18.91
C VAL A 203 5.76 12.58 17.79
N PRO A 204 5.13 11.57 17.15
CA PRO A 204 4.21 11.80 16.05
C PRO A 204 3.02 12.67 16.48
N GLY A 205 2.76 13.72 15.71
CA GLY A 205 1.56 14.56 15.83
C GLY A 205 0.55 14.30 14.70
N ARG A 206 -0.11 15.33 14.18
CA ARG A 206 -0.95 15.26 12.97
C ARG A 206 -0.16 15.47 11.69
N THR A 207 0.92 16.22 11.77
CA THR A 207 1.86 16.39 10.66
C THR A 207 2.85 15.22 10.65
N LEU A 208 3.19 14.70 9.47
CA LEU A 208 4.27 13.73 9.32
C LEU A 208 5.47 14.44 8.70
N ARG A 209 6.61 14.40 9.40
CA ARG A 209 7.89 14.80 8.85
C ARG A 209 8.77 13.57 8.69
N LEU A 210 9.46 13.53 7.56
CA LEU A 210 10.43 12.50 7.23
C LEU A 210 11.73 13.17 6.81
N VAL A 211 12.85 12.59 7.22
CA VAL A 211 14.15 12.89 6.63
C VAL A 211 14.68 11.61 6.00
N PHE A 212 15.17 11.75 4.78
CA PHE A 212 15.77 10.66 4.06
C PHE A 212 17.21 10.99 3.71
N ARG A 213 18.05 9.95 3.74
CA ARG A 213 19.43 10.04 3.29
C ARG A 213 19.51 10.19 1.77
N GLY A 214 20.31 11.16 1.31
CA GLY A 214 20.63 11.31 -0.11
C GLY A 214 21.60 10.23 -0.62
N ASP A 215 21.44 9.83 -1.87
CA ASP A 215 22.29 8.83 -2.51
C ASP A 215 23.74 9.31 -2.71
N ARG A 216 24.72 8.44 -2.43
CA ARG A 216 26.16 8.61 -2.76
C ARG A 216 26.73 10.02 -2.47
N GLY A 217 26.34 10.63 -1.35
CA GLY A 217 26.80 11.96 -0.94
C GLY A 217 25.95 13.12 -1.44
N GLY A 218 24.80 12.85 -2.06
CA GLY A 218 23.75 13.81 -2.32
C GLY A 218 23.16 14.40 -1.02
N PRO A 219 22.46 15.54 -1.11
CA PRO A 219 21.84 16.16 0.05
C PRO A 219 20.76 15.26 0.63
N HIS A 220 20.62 15.29 1.95
CA HIS A 220 19.44 14.70 2.61
C HIS A 220 18.18 15.39 2.11
N THR A 221 17.08 14.65 2.03
CA THR A 221 15.78 15.21 1.63
C THR A 221 14.84 15.19 2.82
N THR A 222 14.21 16.31 3.11
CA THR A 222 13.18 16.41 4.14
C THR A 222 11.82 16.51 3.47
N CYS A 223 10.91 15.61 3.82
CA CYS A 223 9.54 15.60 3.33
C CYS A 223 8.59 15.97 4.46
N LEU A 224 7.72 16.93 4.18
CA LEU A 224 6.64 17.37 5.06
C LEU A 224 5.30 16.94 4.47
N PHE A 225 4.51 16.23 5.27
CA PHE A 225 3.13 15.87 4.98
C PHE A 225 2.26 16.62 5.99
N PRO A 226 1.52 17.67 5.55
CA PRO A 226 0.63 18.41 6.42
C PRO A 226 -0.45 17.53 7.06
N ALA A 227 -1.11 18.05 8.09
CA ALA A 227 -2.28 17.40 8.68
C ALA A 227 -3.31 17.03 7.59
N GLY A 228 -3.89 15.83 7.69
CA GLY A 228 -4.78 15.25 6.67
C GLY A 228 -4.05 14.42 5.61
N LEU A 229 -2.73 14.63 5.47
CA LEU A 229 -1.84 13.80 4.64
C LEU A 229 -2.20 13.77 3.15
N ASP A 230 -2.81 14.82 2.60
CA ASP A 230 -3.27 14.83 1.19
C ASP A 230 -2.17 15.19 0.18
N ALA A 231 -1.06 15.77 0.65
CA ALA A 231 0.07 16.18 -0.18
C ALA A 231 1.39 16.00 0.58
N ALA A 232 2.50 16.03 -0.16
CA ALA A 232 3.84 16.09 0.39
C ALA A 232 4.63 17.24 -0.23
N SER A 233 5.49 17.88 0.57
CA SER A 233 6.51 18.80 0.10
C SER A 233 7.87 18.24 0.50
N CYS A 234 8.64 17.79 -0.49
CA CYS A 234 9.99 17.26 -0.30
C CYS A 234 11.01 18.27 -0.81
N VAL A 235 11.90 18.73 0.08
CA VAL A 235 12.97 19.67 -0.26
C VAL A 235 14.32 19.12 0.17
N PRO A 236 15.39 19.36 -0.61
CA PRO A 236 16.75 19.09 -0.15
C PRO A 236 17.04 19.90 1.11
N LEU A 237 17.61 19.26 2.13
CA LEU A 237 18.09 19.94 3.32
C LEU A 237 19.22 20.91 2.91
N ALA A 238 19.00 22.20 3.18
CA ALA A 238 19.91 23.29 2.81
C ALA A 238 21.35 23.09 3.39
N PRO A 239 22.40 23.68 2.76
CA PRO A 239 23.57 22.90 2.37
C PRO A 239 24.61 22.63 3.49
N ARG A 240 25.27 21.46 3.36
CA ARG A 240 26.51 20.94 3.99
C ARG A 240 26.43 20.18 5.32
N ALA A 241 25.26 19.94 5.90
CA ALA A 241 25.15 19.01 7.01
C ALA A 241 25.45 17.58 6.52
N ARG A 242 26.71 17.13 6.63
CA ARG A 242 27.07 15.72 6.46
C ARG A 242 26.56 14.99 7.68
N LEU A 243 25.32 14.51 7.60
CA LEU A 243 24.70 13.67 8.63
C LEU A 243 24.75 12.21 8.14
N PRO A 244 25.74 11.39 8.50
CA PRO A 244 25.79 9.99 8.08
C PRO A 244 24.51 9.23 8.43
N ARG A 245 23.87 9.57 9.56
CA ARG A 245 22.62 8.98 10.03
C ARG A 245 21.68 10.10 10.48
N PRO A 246 20.96 10.76 9.54
CA PRO A 246 20.06 11.84 9.91
C PRO A 246 18.99 11.31 10.87
N HIS A 247 18.75 12.05 11.94
CA HIS A 247 17.75 11.77 12.94
C HIS A 247 16.85 12.97 13.09
N LEU A 248 15.54 12.72 13.08
CA LEU A 248 14.54 13.76 13.20
C LEU A 248 14.09 13.88 14.66
N TRP A 249 14.28 15.06 15.21
CA TRP A 249 13.86 15.44 16.54
C TRP A 249 12.43 15.99 16.54
N PRO A 250 11.69 15.80 17.64
CA PRO A 250 10.28 16.14 17.68
C PRO A 250 10.05 17.65 17.63
N ALA A 251 9.05 18.06 16.87
CA ALA A 251 8.50 19.40 16.97
C ALA A 251 7.65 19.55 18.26
N ALA A 252 7.65 20.76 18.81
CA ALA A 252 6.83 21.15 19.95
C ALA A 252 5.38 21.49 19.57
N ASP A 253 5.04 21.54 18.29
CA ASP A 253 3.69 21.64 17.78
C ASP A 253 3.63 21.09 16.34
N ASP A 254 2.43 20.92 15.80
CA ASP A 254 2.22 20.32 14.47
C ASP A 254 2.68 21.21 13.31
N GLU A 255 2.92 22.50 13.57
CA GLU A 255 3.29 23.49 12.56
C GLU A 255 4.80 23.78 12.54
N GLY A 256 5.51 23.48 13.64
CA GLY A 256 6.94 23.70 13.78
C GLY A 256 7.77 22.90 12.77
N PRO A 257 8.86 23.45 12.23
CA PRO A 257 9.71 22.73 11.28
C PRO A 257 10.44 21.59 11.98
N GLY A 258 10.72 20.47 11.32
CA GLY A 258 11.51 19.40 11.95
C GLY A 258 12.92 19.89 12.31
N LEU A 259 13.52 19.34 13.37
CA LEU A 259 14.95 19.51 13.64
C LEU A 259 15.69 18.23 13.26
N VAL A 260 16.74 18.35 12.47
CA VAL A 260 17.55 17.21 12.02
C VAL A 260 18.93 17.29 12.67
N ALA A 261 19.41 16.17 13.20
CA ALA A 261 20.77 16.06 13.71
C ALA A 261 21.40 14.71 13.32
N ASP A 262 22.70 14.54 13.49
CA ASP A 262 23.33 13.23 13.25
C ASP A 262 23.19 12.34 14.49
N ARG A 263 22.68 11.13 14.31
CA ARG A 263 22.56 10.12 15.38
C ARG A 263 23.93 9.64 15.88
N SER A 264 24.96 9.71 15.03
CA SER A 264 26.25 9.06 15.30
C SER A 264 27.21 9.87 16.16
N SER A 265 26.93 11.14 16.38
CA SER A 265 27.87 12.04 17.05
C SER A 265 27.39 12.44 18.44
N ALA A 266 28.26 12.38 19.45
CA ALA A 266 28.07 13.12 20.71
C ALA A 266 28.26 14.65 20.52
N ARG A 267 28.29 15.12 19.26
CA ARG A 267 28.68 16.47 18.80
C ARG A 267 27.64 17.02 17.81
N SER A 268 26.36 16.80 18.08
CA SER A 268 25.31 17.04 17.09
C SER A 268 24.88 18.50 17.09
N THR A 269 25.28 19.23 16.05
CA THR A 269 24.60 20.47 15.65
C THR A 269 23.20 20.13 15.14
N PHE A 270 22.20 20.91 15.56
CA PHE A 270 20.81 20.75 15.13
C PHE A 270 20.57 21.64 13.93
N TYR A 271 19.92 21.12 12.91
CA TYR A 271 19.57 21.85 11.71
C TYR A 271 18.06 21.93 11.60
N ARG A 272 17.52 23.14 11.41
CA ARG A 272 16.14 23.30 10.98
C ARG A 272 15.95 22.65 9.60
N ALA A 273 14.97 21.77 9.48
CA ALA A 273 14.72 21.00 8.25
C ALA A 273 14.35 21.89 7.05
N ASP A 274 13.66 23.00 7.30
CA ASP A 274 13.16 23.94 6.29
C ASP A 274 14.22 24.94 5.82
N THR A 275 15.04 25.45 6.73
CA THR A 275 16.00 26.54 6.46
C THR A 275 17.46 26.07 6.42
N GLY A 276 17.76 24.88 6.93
CA GLY A 276 19.12 24.41 7.19
C GLY A 276 19.87 25.20 8.26
N GLN A 277 19.18 26.09 8.99
CA GLN A 277 19.81 26.90 10.02
C GLN A 277 20.33 26.01 11.15
N ALA A 278 21.60 26.21 11.53
CA ALA A 278 22.27 25.47 12.58
C ALA A 278 22.02 26.06 13.98
N PHE A 279 21.86 25.19 14.97
CA PHE A 279 21.67 25.50 16.39
C PHE A 279 22.49 24.56 17.28
N GLY A 280 22.79 25.03 18.49
CA GLY A 280 23.59 24.31 19.48
C GLY A 280 25.09 24.42 19.21
N GLU A 281 25.87 24.65 20.27
CA GLU A 281 27.33 24.49 20.17
C GLU A 281 27.69 22.99 20.10
N PRO A 282 28.82 22.63 19.46
CA PRO A 282 29.31 21.27 19.52
C PRO A 282 29.47 20.83 20.99
N TYR A 283 29.13 19.57 21.25
CA TYR A 283 29.16 18.90 22.56
C TYR A 283 27.92 19.13 23.43
N HIS A 284 27.45 18.01 24.00
CA HIS A 284 26.53 17.97 25.13
C HIS A 284 25.05 18.27 24.83
N VAL A 285 24.50 17.93 23.68
CA VAL A 285 23.04 18.09 23.49
C VAL A 285 22.31 16.81 23.91
N VAL A 286 21.32 16.97 24.80
CA VAL A 286 20.38 15.92 25.23
C VAL A 286 19.23 15.79 24.22
N GLY A 287 18.82 16.92 23.64
CA GLY A 287 17.82 16.95 22.56
C GLY A 287 17.41 18.36 22.20
N GLY A 288 16.40 18.48 21.34
CA GLY A 288 15.86 19.77 20.94
C GLY A 288 14.45 19.67 20.38
N PHE A 289 13.81 20.83 20.25
CA PHE A 289 12.48 20.99 19.68
C PHE A 289 12.36 22.32 18.96
N SER A 290 11.34 22.42 18.12
CA SER A 290 11.01 23.60 17.31
C SER A 290 9.52 23.88 17.37
N THR A 291 9.12 25.13 17.21
CA THR A 291 7.73 25.58 17.31
C THR A 291 7.31 26.33 16.04
N ALA A 292 6.00 26.52 15.86
CA ALA A 292 5.42 27.30 14.76
C ALA A 292 5.96 28.75 14.70
N LYS A 293 6.33 29.32 15.84
CA LYS A 293 6.82 30.70 15.98
C LYS A 293 8.33 30.83 15.68
N GLU A 294 8.87 29.89 14.92
CA GLU A 294 10.30 29.81 14.59
C GLU A 294 11.24 29.69 15.80
N VAL A 295 10.69 29.41 16.99
CA VAL A 295 11.51 29.21 18.18
C VAL A 295 12.05 27.79 18.18
N VAL A 296 13.36 27.68 18.31
CA VAL A 296 14.12 26.44 18.52
C VAL A 296 14.62 26.41 19.96
N GLY A 297 14.31 25.33 20.68
CA GLY A 297 14.84 25.04 22.00
C GLY A 297 15.84 23.89 21.92
N VAL A 298 17.06 24.09 22.41
CA VAL A 298 18.09 23.05 22.52
C VAL A 298 18.38 22.79 23.99
N VAL A 299 18.31 21.53 24.41
CA VAL A 299 18.63 21.10 25.77
C VAL A 299 20.09 20.66 25.80
N GLU A 300 20.95 21.52 26.35
CA GLU A 300 22.37 21.30 26.50
C GLU A 300 22.71 20.77 27.89
N MET A 301 23.77 19.99 27.98
CA MET A 301 24.38 19.47 29.18
C MET A 301 25.70 20.20 29.41
N GLU A 302 25.95 20.61 30.64
CA GLU A 302 27.25 21.14 31.03
C GLU A 302 28.06 20.00 31.63
N LEU A 303 29.22 19.70 31.03
CA LEU A 303 30.18 18.77 31.62
C LEU A 303 31.32 19.51 32.32
N GLY A 304 31.71 19.00 33.48
CA GLY A 304 32.90 19.45 34.18
C GLY A 304 34.19 18.92 33.56
N LYS A 305 35.32 19.27 34.17
CA LYS A 305 36.65 18.99 33.61
C LYS A 305 36.97 17.49 33.52
N ARG A 306 36.29 16.65 34.29
CA ARG A 306 36.46 15.19 34.30
C ARG A 306 35.31 14.47 33.56
N GLY A 307 34.47 15.21 32.84
CA GLY A 307 33.30 14.68 32.14
C GLY A 307 32.10 14.43 33.06
N GLU A 308 32.13 14.93 34.31
CA GLU A 308 30.99 14.88 35.22
C GLU A 308 29.85 15.78 34.74
N GLU A 309 28.61 15.31 34.83
CA GLU A 309 27.43 16.08 34.45
C GLU A 309 27.10 17.13 35.52
N LEU A 310 27.21 18.43 35.21
CA LEU A 310 27.08 19.54 36.16
C LEU A 310 25.71 20.22 36.14
N ALA A 311 25.15 20.42 34.95
CA ALA A 311 23.88 21.13 34.77
C ALA A 311 23.22 20.79 33.43
N LEU A 312 21.91 21.04 33.34
CA LEU A 312 21.20 21.13 32.08
C LEU A 312 20.81 22.58 31.80
N TRP A 313 20.90 22.98 30.55
CA TRP A 313 20.56 24.30 30.05
C TRP A 313 19.54 24.17 28.91
N LEU A 314 18.57 25.06 28.88
CA LEU A 314 17.69 25.27 27.75
C LEU A 314 18.14 26.53 27.02
N ASP A 315 18.65 26.37 25.80
CA ASP A 315 18.96 27.48 24.91
C ASP A 315 17.81 27.70 23.92
N ARG A 316 17.24 28.91 23.90
CA ARG A 316 16.14 29.25 22.99
C ARG A 316 16.59 30.29 21.97
N SER A 317 16.27 30.05 20.72
CA SER A 317 16.57 30.95 19.60
C SER A 317 15.36 31.12 18.69
N GLU A 318 15.18 32.32 18.12
CA GLU A 318 14.17 32.64 17.11
C GLU A 318 14.90 33.16 15.87
N GLY A 319 14.86 32.38 14.78
CA GLY A 319 15.79 32.58 13.67
C GLY A 319 17.23 32.59 14.19
N THR A 320 18.04 33.56 13.76
CA THR A 320 19.44 33.71 14.19
C THR A 320 19.61 34.41 15.55
N ARG A 321 18.51 34.86 16.16
CA ARG A 321 18.53 35.62 17.41
C ARG A 321 18.35 34.68 18.61
N ARG A 322 19.36 34.60 19.47
CA ARG A 322 19.25 33.95 20.79
C ARG A 322 18.26 34.73 21.67
N LEU A 323 17.21 34.07 22.16
CA LEU A 323 16.20 34.65 23.04
C LEU A 323 16.67 34.67 24.50
N ASP A 324 17.09 33.51 25.00
CA ASP A 324 17.68 33.33 26.32
C ASP A 324 18.43 31.99 26.42
N ARG A 325 19.16 31.83 27.53
CA ARG A 325 19.72 30.56 27.98
C ARG A 325 19.39 30.39 29.45
N VAL A 326 18.61 29.37 29.79
CA VAL A 326 18.08 29.18 31.15
C VAL A 326 18.54 27.85 31.71
N ARG A 327 19.05 27.86 32.94
CA ARG A 327 19.41 26.62 33.65
C ARG A 327 18.13 25.86 34.03
N ILE A 328 18.10 24.57 33.74
CA ILE A 328 17.01 23.67 34.14
C ILE A 328 17.23 23.28 35.61
N ASP A 329 16.56 23.98 36.52
CA ASP A 329 16.75 23.86 37.97
C ASP A 329 15.42 23.53 38.69
N PRO A 330 15.36 22.59 39.65
CA PRO A 330 16.39 21.57 39.93
C PRO A 330 16.67 20.69 38.70
N PRO A 331 17.92 20.22 38.50
CA PRO A 331 18.23 19.28 37.42
C PRO A 331 17.66 17.88 37.72
N PRO A 332 17.44 17.04 36.70
CA PRO A 332 17.11 15.62 36.88
C PRO A 332 18.14 14.92 37.78
N ARG A 333 17.69 14.06 38.72
CA ARG A 333 18.59 13.32 39.62
C ARG A 333 19.04 11.99 39.02
N VAL A 334 19.32 12.01 37.74
CA VAL A 334 19.73 10.85 36.93
C VAL A 334 20.83 11.28 35.98
N ARG A 335 21.48 10.31 35.33
CA ARG A 335 22.35 10.65 34.20
C ARG A 335 21.53 11.36 33.13
N PHE A 336 22.05 12.45 32.59
CA PHE A 336 21.40 13.23 31.54
C PHE A 336 21.27 12.44 30.24
N SER A 337 22.05 11.38 30.05
CA SER A 337 21.83 10.38 29.00
C SER A 337 20.53 9.57 29.15
N SER A 338 19.90 9.59 30.33
CA SER A 338 18.59 8.96 30.60
C SER A 338 17.43 9.95 30.56
N VAL A 339 17.66 11.15 30.02
CA VAL A 339 16.66 12.21 29.88
C VAL A 339 16.20 12.28 28.43
N PHE A 340 14.91 12.44 28.21
CA PHE A 340 14.26 12.43 26.90
C PHE A 340 13.62 13.78 26.62
N VAL A 341 13.83 14.31 25.41
CA VAL A 341 13.13 15.50 24.91
C VAL A 341 11.97 15.04 24.02
N LEU A 342 10.73 15.30 24.47
CA LEU A 342 9.49 14.85 23.85
C LEU A 342 8.70 16.06 23.33
N GLY A 343 9.28 16.77 22.37
CA GLY A 343 8.82 18.10 21.93
C GLY A 343 9.24 19.16 22.96
N ASP A 344 8.31 19.98 23.42
CA ASP A 344 8.53 21.00 24.45
C ASP A 344 8.55 20.45 25.89
N ALA A 345 8.63 19.14 26.07
CA ALA A 345 8.66 18.49 27.38
C ALA A 345 9.96 17.70 27.57
N LEU A 346 10.53 17.81 28.76
CA LEU A 346 11.61 16.96 29.25
C LEU A 346 10.99 15.83 30.07
N ALA A 347 11.38 14.58 29.82
CA ALA A 347 10.92 13.42 30.58
C ALA A 347 12.11 12.57 31.07
N TRP A 348 12.01 12.04 32.28
CA TRP A 348 13.02 11.14 32.85
C TRP A 348 12.39 10.25 33.93
N ILE A 349 13.11 9.20 34.33
CA ILE A 349 12.66 8.27 35.37
C ILE A 349 13.62 8.36 36.54
N GLU A 350 13.14 8.75 37.72
CA GLU A 350 13.98 8.83 38.92
C GLU A 350 13.36 8.16 40.16
N PRO A 351 14.18 7.66 41.11
CA PRO A 351 13.65 7.05 42.32
C PRO A 351 13.00 8.09 43.26
N ARG A 352 11.76 7.83 43.69
CA ARG A 352 11.03 8.56 44.73
C ARG A 352 10.48 7.56 45.74
N ALA A 353 10.78 7.76 47.02
CA ALA A 353 10.36 6.86 48.12
C ALA A 353 10.62 5.36 47.83
N GLY A 354 11.76 5.04 47.20
CA GLY A 354 12.16 3.67 46.87
C GLY A 354 11.53 3.06 45.62
N LYS A 355 10.74 3.81 44.84
CA LYS A 355 10.16 3.36 43.56
C LYS A 355 10.59 4.28 42.41
N PRO A 356 10.77 3.78 41.18
CA PRO A 356 11.00 4.65 40.03
C PRO A 356 9.73 5.41 39.68
N HIS A 357 9.83 6.70 39.42
CA HIS A 357 8.72 7.56 39.02
C HIS A 357 9.03 8.21 37.68
N LEU A 358 8.04 8.27 36.79
CA LEU A 358 8.13 9.02 35.55
C LEU A 358 7.89 10.50 35.86
N LEU A 359 8.89 11.35 35.63
CA LEU A 359 8.79 12.78 35.83
C LEU A 359 8.81 13.53 34.51
N LEU A 360 8.13 14.66 34.49
CA LEU A 360 8.08 15.56 33.34
C LEU A 360 8.36 17.00 33.76
N ARG A 361 8.86 17.80 32.82
CA ARG A 361 8.94 19.24 32.93
C ARG A 361 8.69 19.90 31.59
N ARG A 362 7.78 20.88 31.54
CA ARG A 362 7.61 21.73 30.35
C ARG A 362 8.80 22.68 30.20
N LEU A 363 9.39 22.71 29.01
CA LEU A 363 10.52 23.57 28.66
C LEU A 363 10.04 24.97 28.28
N GLY A 364 8.86 25.07 27.65
CA GLY A 364 8.26 26.33 27.23
C GLY A 364 8.84 26.88 25.92
N ALA A 365 7.99 27.47 25.09
CA ALA A 365 8.34 27.99 23.77
C ALA A 365 8.74 29.47 23.75
N VAL A 366 8.53 30.20 24.85
CA VAL A 366 8.79 31.65 24.95
C VAL A 366 9.80 31.93 26.05
N LYS A 367 10.46 33.09 25.98
CA LYS A 367 11.40 33.56 27.00
C LYS A 367 10.80 33.46 28.40
N GLY A 368 11.54 32.89 29.34
CA GLY A 368 11.07 32.70 30.72
C GLY A 368 11.56 31.41 31.39
N PRO A 369 11.21 31.16 32.66
CA PRO A 369 11.60 29.94 33.36
C PRO A 369 10.91 28.72 32.76
N THR A 370 11.52 27.54 32.94
CA THR A 370 10.85 26.26 32.65
C THR A 370 9.70 26.02 33.64
N GLY A 371 8.72 25.20 33.24
CA GLY A 371 7.61 24.81 34.12
C GLY A 371 8.05 24.00 35.34
N PRO A 372 7.13 23.74 36.29
CA PRO A 372 7.41 22.89 37.45
C PRO A 372 7.69 21.44 37.03
N ILE A 373 8.28 20.65 37.94
CA ILE A 373 8.35 19.19 37.78
C ILE A 373 6.99 18.61 38.08
N GLU A 374 6.45 17.85 37.13
CA GLU A 374 5.27 17.02 37.31
C GLU A 374 5.68 15.58 37.56
N ASP A 375 5.14 14.97 38.62
CA ASP A 375 5.24 13.54 38.86
C ASP A 375 4.07 12.83 38.18
N ALA A 376 4.38 12.00 37.17
CA ALA A 376 3.35 11.23 36.50
C ALA A 376 2.88 10.02 37.30
N GLY A 377 3.70 9.54 38.23
CA GLY A 377 3.42 8.39 39.07
C GLY A 377 4.53 7.35 39.01
N ALA A 378 4.38 6.35 39.90
CA ALA A 378 5.32 5.25 40.05
C ALA A 378 5.24 4.25 38.88
N LEU A 379 6.40 3.80 38.43
CA LEU A 379 6.64 2.66 37.55
C LEU A 379 7.07 1.45 38.38
N PRO A 380 6.93 0.20 37.88
CA PRO A 380 7.37 -0.98 38.62
C PRO A 380 8.90 -1.10 38.70
N HIS A 381 9.60 -0.63 37.66
CA HIS A 381 11.05 -0.56 37.56
C HIS A 381 11.46 0.56 36.59
N ASP A 382 12.75 0.85 36.48
CA ASP A 382 13.30 1.91 35.62
C ASP A 382 13.61 1.43 34.19
N ALA A 383 13.75 0.13 33.97
CA ALA A 383 13.99 -0.50 32.66
C ALA A 383 12.75 -0.52 31.73
N VAL A 384 12.12 0.63 31.51
CA VAL A 384 10.97 0.78 30.60
C VAL A 384 11.37 1.49 29.31
N HIS A 385 10.77 1.11 28.20
CA HIS A 385 10.82 1.83 26.94
C HIS A 385 9.80 2.98 26.97
N LEU A 386 10.25 4.20 26.68
CA LEU A 386 9.39 5.36 26.55
C LEU A 386 9.05 5.63 25.09
N ALA A 387 7.77 5.88 24.83
CA ALA A 387 7.27 6.43 23.58
C ALA A 387 6.33 7.58 23.90
N ALA A 388 6.13 8.47 22.94
CA ALA A 388 5.16 9.54 23.09
C ALA A 388 4.49 9.84 21.75
N CYS A 389 3.33 10.47 21.81
CA CYS A 389 2.65 11.03 20.65
C CYS A 389 1.92 12.31 21.07
N ARG A 390 1.63 13.15 20.10
CA ARG A 390 1.01 14.46 20.32
C ARG A 390 -0.40 14.45 19.76
N ALA A 391 -1.36 14.78 20.62
CA ALA A 391 -2.72 15.15 20.25
C ALA A 391 -2.84 16.68 20.26
N PRO A 392 -3.85 17.28 19.60
CA PRO A 392 -4.03 18.73 19.53
C PRO A 392 -3.91 19.47 20.86
N LYS A 393 -4.39 18.87 21.96
CA LYS A 393 -4.42 19.51 23.28
C LYS A 393 -3.53 18.83 24.33
N SER A 394 -2.78 17.79 23.96
CA SER A 394 -2.02 17.04 24.95
C SER A 394 -0.86 16.25 24.38
N LEU A 395 0.17 16.07 25.21
CA LEU A 395 1.20 15.06 25.02
C LEU A 395 0.77 13.78 25.72
N VAL A 396 0.80 12.65 25.03
CA VAL A 396 0.64 11.34 25.66
C VAL A 396 1.99 10.67 25.74
N ILE A 397 2.34 10.20 26.94
CA ILE A 397 3.54 9.38 27.17
C ILE A 397 3.11 7.97 27.49
N LEU A 398 3.80 7.03 26.85
CA LEU A 398 3.67 5.60 27.04
C LEU A 398 4.99 5.07 27.59
N ALA A 399 4.93 4.34 28.69
CA ALA A 399 6.04 3.57 29.22
C ALA A 399 5.72 2.08 29.11
N ARG A 400 6.70 1.24 28.79
CA ARG A 400 6.47 -0.19 28.56
C ARG A 400 7.65 -1.05 28.99
N ASP A 401 7.38 -2.18 29.65
CA ASP A 401 8.41 -3.16 30.05
C ASP A 401 8.34 -4.49 29.28
N GLY A 402 7.37 -4.62 28.36
CA GLY A 402 7.13 -5.82 27.56
C GLY A 402 6.13 -6.81 28.17
N ALA A 403 5.68 -6.59 29.40
CA ALA A 403 4.59 -7.31 30.07
C ALA A 403 3.43 -6.39 30.48
N SER A 404 3.69 -5.09 30.59
CA SER A 404 2.75 -4.07 31.00
C SER A 404 3.07 -2.77 30.27
N MET A 405 2.03 -1.95 30.16
CA MET A 405 2.10 -0.62 29.59
C MET A 405 1.53 0.37 30.60
N TRP A 406 2.13 1.54 30.64
CA TRP A 406 1.65 2.66 31.42
C TRP A 406 1.47 3.86 30.53
N MET A 407 0.41 4.63 30.78
CA MET A 407 0.10 5.79 29.99
C MET A 407 -0.24 6.98 30.87
N THR A 408 0.23 8.16 30.48
CA THR A 408 -0.19 9.43 31.08
C THR A 408 -0.45 10.46 29.98
N ARG A 409 -1.51 11.25 30.14
CA ARG A 409 -1.86 12.37 29.26
C ARG A 409 -1.54 13.68 29.95
N ARG A 410 -0.88 14.59 29.25
CA ARG A 410 -0.39 15.87 29.79
C ARG A 410 -0.93 17.03 28.95
N GLN A 411 -1.79 17.84 29.55
CA GLN A 411 -2.31 19.07 28.98
C GLN A 411 -1.55 20.27 29.57
N ASP A 412 -1.82 21.48 29.07
CA ASP A 412 -1.16 22.70 29.55
C ASP A 412 -1.54 23.06 31.00
N ARG A 413 -2.73 22.61 31.45
CA ARG A 413 -3.27 22.88 32.80
C ARG A 413 -3.09 21.71 33.78
N GLY A 414 -2.21 20.75 33.46
CA GLY A 414 -1.94 19.56 34.25
C GLY A 414 -2.12 18.26 33.46
N GLY A 415 -1.90 17.12 34.12
CA GLY A 415 -1.99 15.80 33.49
C GLY A 415 -2.79 14.77 34.28
N SER A 416 -3.16 13.69 33.59
CA SER A 416 -3.75 12.51 34.21
C SER A 416 -2.67 11.72 34.97
N PRO A 417 -3.03 11.01 36.06
CA PRO A 417 -2.11 10.04 36.66
C PRO A 417 -1.72 8.97 35.64
N LEU A 418 -0.64 8.25 35.95
CA LEU A 418 -0.21 7.08 35.20
C LEU A 418 -1.25 5.96 35.33
N VAL A 419 -1.82 5.53 34.22
CA VAL A 419 -2.79 4.42 34.14
C VAL A 419 -2.08 3.18 33.60
N ARG A 420 -2.23 2.06 34.30
CA ARG A 420 -1.62 0.78 33.90
C ARG A 420 -2.56 -0.03 33.00
N ALA A 421 -1.98 -0.62 31.97
CA ALA A 421 -2.53 -1.73 31.19
C ALA A 421 -1.67 -2.97 31.45
N ASP A 422 -2.31 -4.08 31.81
CA ASP A 422 -1.64 -5.37 31.67
C ASP A 422 -1.63 -5.75 30.19
N GLU A 423 -0.43 -5.97 29.64
CA GLU A 423 -0.32 -6.55 28.31
C GLU A 423 -0.43 -8.06 28.42
N LEU A 424 -1.03 -8.68 27.42
CA LEU A 424 -1.00 -10.13 27.33
C LEU A 424 0.46 -10.57 27.18
N PRO A 425 0.92 -11.63 27.87
CA PRO A 425 2.26 -12.15 27.70
C PRO A 425 2.58 -12.41 26.22
N ARG A 426 3.79 -12.06 25.79
CA ARG A 426 4.24 -12.37 24.43
C ARG A 426 4.44 -13.89 24.31
N PRO A 427 3.97 -14.54 23.24
CA PRO A 427 4.22 -15.96 23.04
C PRO A 427 5.72 -16.18 22.89
N ALA A 428 6.23 -17.30 23.43
CA ALA A 428 7.65 -17.63 23.32
C ALA A 428 8.09 -17.71 21.84
N GLY A 429 9.28 -17.19 21.55
CA GLY A 429 9.85 -17.18 20.19
C GLY A 429 9.23 -16.14 19.24
N THR A 430 8.47 -15.16 19.75
CA THR A 430 7.99 -14.03 18.95
C THR A 430 8.96 -12.86 18.96
N VAL A 431 9.04 -12.15 17.83
CA VAL A 431 9.82 -10.92 17.66
C VAL A 431 8.86 -9.78 17.28
N VAL A 432 9.04 -8.60 17.87
CA VAL A 432 8.30 -7.39 17.47
C VAL A 432 8.92 -6.87 16.18
N VAL A 433 8.15 -6.87 15.09
CA VAL A 433 8.62 -6.43 13.76
C VAL A 433 8.10 -5.05 13.37
N SER A 434 7.04 -4.58 14.03
CA SER A 434 6.53 -3.22 13.90
C SER A 434 5.90 -2.79 15.23
N GLU A 435 6.19 -1.57 15.67
CA GLU A 435 5.56 -0.93 16.83
C GLU A 435 5.21 0.50 16.45
N ILE A 436 3.93 0.84 16.57
CA ILE A 436 3.40 2.14 16.17
C ILE A 436 2.52 2.67 17.29
N VAL A 437 2.86 3.87 17.76
CA VAL A 437 2.08 4.60 18.77
C VAL A 437 1.31 5.73 18.10
N THR A 438 0.03 5.84 18.41
CA THR A 438 -0.89 6.89 17.91
C THR A 438 -1.67 7.47 19.07
N CYS A 439 -2.09 8.72 18.98
CA CYS A 439 -3.07 9.29 19.90
C CYS A 439 -3.91 10.38 19.26
N ASP A 440 -5.06 10.58 19.88
CA ASP A 440 -5.97 11.69 19.68
C ASP A 440 -6.30 12.32 21.05
N ASP A 441 -7.24 13.26 21.09
CA ASP A 441 -7.63 13.96 22.31
C ASP A 441 -8.30 13.04 23.36
N GLU A 442 -8.77 11.85 22.98
CA GLU A 442 -9.55 10.95 23.84
C GLU A 442 -8.76 9.70 24.24
N ALA A 443 -7.99 9.12 23.32
CA ALA A 443 -7.25 7.88 23.51
C ALA A 443 -5.82 7.92 22.96
N ALA A 444 -5.00 6.99 23.42
CA ALA A 444 -3.76 6.62 22.78
C ALA A 444 -3.67 5.11 22.62
N GLN A 445 -2.87 4.69 21.65
CA GLN A 445 -2.89 3.33 21.17
C GLN A 445 -1.50 2.91 20.77
N ALA A 446 -1.09 1.73 21.22
CA ALA A 446 0.09 1.06 20.69
C ALA A 446 -0.37 -0.13 19.85
N THR A 447 0.09 -0.18 18.62
CA THR A 447 -0.14 -1.30 17.70
C THR A 447 1.18 -2.01 17.46
N LEU A 448 1.17 -3.32 17.66
CA LEU A 448 2.35 -4.17 17.52
C LEU A 448 2.06 -5.24 16.50
N VAL A 449 3.04 -5.49 15.64
CA VAL A 449 3.07 -6.69 14.81
C VAL A 449 4.13 -7.60 15.40
N LEU A 450 3.71 -8.77 15.84
CA LEU A 450 4.58 -9.85 16.28
C LEU A 450 4.75 -10.84 15.13
N ARG A 451 5.97 -11.33 14.96
CA ARG A 451 6.30 -12.43 14.04
C ARG A 451 6.75 -13.63 14.84
N ARG A 452 6.31 -14.82 14.46
CA ARG A 452 6.78 -16.10 15.00
C ARG A 452 7.29 -16.99 13.88
N GLY A 453 8.45 -17.60 14.10
CA GLY A 453 9.12 -18.43 13.10
C GLY A 453 9.79 -17.61 11.99
N ASP A 454 10.34 -18.32 11.02
CA ASP A 454 11.01 -17.78 9.84
C ASP A 454 10.58 -18.58 8.58
N GLY A 455 10.77 -18.00 7.39
CA GLY A 455 10.47 -18.68 6.12
C GLY A 455 8.97 -18.90 5.89
N ALA A 456 8.62 -20.05 5.32
CA ALA A 456 7.24 -20.35 4.89
C ALA A 456 6.25 -20.56 6.05
N ASP A 457 6.74 -20.99 7.21
CA ASP A 457 5.91 -21.23 8.41
C ASP A 457 5.75 -19.98 9.30
N THR A 458 6.14 -18.81 8.76
CA THR A 458 6.04 -17.54 9.48
C THR A 458 4.58 -17.20 9.77
N THR A 459 4.26 -17.02 11.05
CA THR A 459 2.95 -16.55 11.52
C THR A 459 3.07 -15.14 12.08
N HIS A 460 1.96 -14.40 12.02
CA HIS A 460 1.93 -13.01 12.44
C HIS A 460 0.76 -12.76 13.40
N GLU A 461 0.97 -11.93 14.40
CA GLU A 461 -0.06 -11.53 15.36
C GLU A 461 -0.05 -10.02 15.49
N VAL A 462 -1.21 -9.39 15.35
CA VAL A 462 -1.37 -7.96 15.60
C VAL A 462 -1.95 -7.78 16.98
N ARG A 463 -1.23 -7.05 17.83
CA ARG A 463 -1.72 -6.63 19.14
C ARG A 463 -2.01 -5.14 19.11
N ARG A 464 -3.08 -4.76 19.79
CA ARG A 464 -3.44 -3.37 19.99
C ARG A 464 -3.74 -3.16 21.46
N ALA A 465 -3.08 -2.21 22.09
CA ALA A 465 -3.51 -1.67 23.37
C ALA A 465 -4.22 -0.34 23.09
N TRP A 466 -5.50 -0.25 23.44
CA TRP A 466 -6.25 1.02 23.39
C TRP A 466 -6.40 1.55 24.80
N CYS A 467 -5.88 2.75 25.05
CA CYS A 467 -5.86 3.37 26.35
C CYS A 467 -6.56 4.72 26.31
N ASN A 468 -7.48 4.94 27.25
CA ASN A 468 -8.04 6.26 27.54
C ASN A 468 -7.62 6.69 28.96
N LYS A 469 -8.15 7.81 29.44
CA LYS A 469 -7.82 8.34 30.78
C LYS A 469 -8.20 7.39 31.93
N ASP A 470 -9.12 6.45 31.72
CA ASP A 470 -9.71 5.62 32.77
C ASP A 470 -9.27 4.15 32.71
N SER A 471 -8.91 3.66 31.51
CA SER A 471 -8.67 2.24 31.28
C SER A 471 -7.79 2.00 30.06
N CYS A 472 -7.17 0.82 30.02
CA CYS A 472 -6.50 0.29 28.86
C CYS A 472 -7.04 -1.10 28.52
N LYS A 473 -7.39 -1.33 27.26
CA LYS A 473 -7.96 -2.57 26.76
C LYS A 473 -7.02 -3.19 25.72
N PRO A 474 -6.40 -4.34 26.03
CA PRO A 474 -5.64 -5.09 25.03
C PRO A 474 -6.60 -5.83 24.09
N ILE A 475 -6.22 -5.90 22.83
CA ILE A 475 -6.88 -6.64 21.76
C ILE A 475 -5.81 -7.42 21.01
N VAL A 476 -6.09 -8.68 20.71
CA VAL A 476 -5.22 -9.55 19.93
C VAL A 476 -5.98 -9.99 18.69
N LEU A 477 -5.31 -9.89 17.54
CA LEU A 477 -5.76 -10.38 16.26
C LEU A 477 -4.70 -11.33 15.73
N ALA A 478 -4.99 -12.63 15.73
CA ALA A 478 -4.17 -13.60 15.02
C ALA A 478 -4.41 -13.45 13.51
N LEU A 479 -3.36 -13.23 12.71
CA LEU A 479 -3.53 -12.97 11.28
C LEU A 479 -4.06 -14.18 10.53
N GLU A 480 -3.86 -15.39 11.05
CA GLU A 480 -4.43 -16.62 10.50
C GLU A 480 -5.96 -16.53 10.41
N GLU A 481 -6.60 -15.78 11.33
CA GLU A 481 -8.05 -15.55 11.30
C GLU A 481 -8.46 -14.56 10.20
N LEU A 482 -7.59 -13.60 9.89
CA LEU A 482 -7.79 -12.64 8.78
C LEU A 482 -7.85 -13.35 7.41
N PHE A 483 -7.13 -14.47 7.29
CA PHE A 483 -6.98 -15.26 6.07
C PHE A 483 -7.72 -16.61 6.10
N ARG A 484 -8.51 -16.89 7.14
CA ARG A 484 -9.25 -18.16 7.26
C ARG A 484 -10.24 -18.30 6.11
N GLY A 485 -10.18 -19.44 5.42
CA GLY A 485 -11.04 -19.73 4.26
C GLY A 485 -10.83 -18.75 3.10
N ARG A 486 -9.63 -18.17 2.97
CA ARG A 486 -9.22 -17.37 1.82
C ARG A 486 -8.06 -18.06 1.11
N ASP A 487 -7.84 -17.68 -0.14
CA ASP A 487 -6.78 -18.24 -0.95
C ASP A 487 -5.39 -18.09 -0.27
N PRO A 488 -4.54 -19.13 -0.24
CA PRO A 488 -3.20 -19.05 0.37
C PRO A 488 -2.35 -17.89 -0.16
N MET A 489 -2.57 -17.46 -1.40
CA MET A 489 -1.85 -16.34 -2.02
C MET A 489 -2.28 -14.98 -1.47
N SER A 490 -3.44 -14.91 -0.78
CA SER A 490 -3.84 -13.71 -0.04
C SER A 490 -3.01 -13.51 1.23
N ARG A 491 -2.23 -14.51 1.65
CA ARG A 491 -1.42 -14.46 2.87
C ARG A 491 -0.14 -13.64 2.67
N PRO A 492 0.45 -13.13 3.76
CA PRO A 492 1.70 -12.39 3.68
C PRO A 492 2.81 -13.25 3.08
N ALA A 493 3.64 -12.65 2.24
CA ALA A 493 4.85 -13.29 1.73
C ALA A 493 5.78 -13.67 2.90
N PRO A 494 6.62 -14.71 2.76
CA PRO A 494 7.70 -14.94 3.72
C PRO A 494 8.59 -13.69 3.86
N PRO A 495 9.09 -13.40 5.07
CA PRO A 495 10.00 -12.27 5.26
C PRO A 495 11.27 -12.47 4.42
N SER A 496 11.69 -11.43 3.69
CA SER A 496 12.93 -11.41 2.92
C SER A 496 13.86 -10.34 3.47
N ASN A 497 15.14 -10.64 3.69
CA ASN A 497 16.15 -9.67 4.16
C ASN A 497 15.78 -8.95 5.46
N GLY A 498 15.03 -9.61 6.36
CA GLY A 498 14.60 -9.01 7.64
C GLY A 498 13.44 -8.02 7.54
N GLU A 499 12.94 -7.75 6.33
CA GLU A 499 11.77 -6.88 6.09
C GLU A 499 10.48 -7.59 6.55
N SER A 500 9.61 -6.87 7.24
CA SER A 500 8.30 -7.38 7.64
C SER A 500 7.32 -7.26 6.48
N PRO A 501 6.69 -8.35 6.04
CA PRO A 501 5.63 -8.31 5.03
C PRO A 501 4.31 -7.78 5.61
N VAL A 502 4.23 -7.53 6.92
CA VAL A 502 3.01 -7.08 7.62
C VAL A 502 3.33 -5.84 8.45
N LEU A 503 2.49 -4.82 8.31
CA LEU A 503 2.43 -3.61 9.12
C LEU A 503 1.02 -3.43 9.66
N ALA A 504 0.89 -2.82 10.84
CA ALA A 504 -0.42 -2.48 11.39
C ALA A 504 -0.36 -1.18 12.19
N ALA A 505 -1.42 -0.39 12.09
CA ALA A 505 -1.59 0.86 12.82
C ALA A 505 -3.06 1.03 13.21
N SER A 506 -3.33 1.80 14.25
CA SER A 506 -4.70 2.10 14.66
C SER A 506 -5.10 3.53 14.28
N PHE A 507 -6.40 3.72 14.00
CA PHE A 507 -7.03 5.01 13.69
C PHE A 507 -8.32 5.14 14.51
N GLY A 508 -8.28 5.88 15.63
CA GLY A 508 -9.42 5.91 16.54
C GLY A 508 -9.83 4.48 16.90
N GLU A 509 -11.07 4.06 16.67
CA GLU A 509 -11.51 2.69 16.97
C GLU A 509 -11.09 1.63 15.94
N ARG A 510 -10.62 2.03 14.75
CA ARG A 510 -10.29 1.14 13.65
C ARG A 510 -8.83 0.67 13.71
N LEU A 511 -8.59 -0.50 13.16
CA LEU A 511 -7.28 -1.10 12.94
C LEU A 511 -7.06 -1.20 11.43
N LEU A 512 -5.95 -0.65 10.97
CA LEU A 512 -5.41 -0.87 9.63
C LEU A 512 -4.36 -1.97 9.69
N VAL A 513 -4.53 -2.99 8.86
CA VAL A 513 -3.52 -4.02 8.62
C VAL A 513 -3.13 -3.93 7.14
N VAL A 514 -1.84 -3.76 6.89
CA VAL A 514 -1.27 -3.71 5.53
C VAL A 514 -0.31 -4.89 5.40
N TRP A 515 -0.38 -5.62 4.31
CA TRP A 515 0.56 -6.71 4.05
C TRP A 515 0.95 -6.82 2.59
N ARG A 516 2.16 -7.32 2.35
CA ARG A 516 2.69 -7.68 1.04
C ARG A 516 2.43 -9.16 0.81
N THR A 517 1.87 -9.49 -0.34
CA THR A 517 1.72 -10.86 -0.84
C THR A 517 2.80 -11.17 -1.87
N PRO A 518 3.12 -12.45 -2.15
CA PRO A 518 4.13 -12.80 -3.16
C PRO A 518 3.80 -12.25 -4.56
N ASP A 519 2.54 -12.36 -5.00
CA ASP A 519 2.15 -12.10 -6.39
C ASP A 519 0.93 -11.17 -6.57
N ALA A 520 0.26 -10.82 -5.46
CA ALA A 520 -0.92 -9.94 -5.44
C ALA A 520 -0.60 -8.51 -4.95
N GLY A 521 0.70 -8.19 -4.85
CA GLY A 521 1.22 -6.89 -4.41
C GLY A 521 0.90 -6.57 -2.95
N VAL A 522 0.68 -5.28 -2.66
CA VAL A 522 0.40 -4.77 -1.32
C VAL A 522 -1.09 -4.57 -1.13
N ARG A 523 -1.59 -5.03 0.00
CA ARG A 523 -3.02 -5.09 0.32
C ARG A 523 -3.27 -4.51 1.70
N ALA A 524 -4.49 -4.04 1.93
CA ALA A 524 -4.88 -3.44 3.18
C ALA A 524 -6.32 -3.79 3.57
N ARG A 525 -6.57 -3.88 4.87
CA ARG A 525 -7.91 -3.90 5.47
C ARG A 525 -8.00 -2.90 6.59
N ILE A 526 -9.15 -2.25 6.69
CA ILE A 526 -9.43 -1.29 7.75
C ILE A 526 -10.85 -1.44 8.28
N ALA A 527 -10.96 -1.79 9.55
CA ALA A 527 -12.23 -1.90 10.26
C ALA A 527 -12.00 -1.89 11.76
N THR A 528 -13.04 -2.03 12.57
CA THR A 528 -12.83 -2.30 14.00
C THR A 528 -12.18 -3.67 14.16
N PRO A 529 -11.42 -3.94 15.24
CA PRO A 529 -10.78 -5.24 15.43
C PRO A 529 -11.76 -6.43 15.37
N ALA A 530 -13.01 -6.23 15.83
CA ALA A 530 -14.04 -7.26 15.79
C ALA A 530 -14.58 -7.57 14.36
N SER A 531 -14.41 -6.64 13.40
CA SER A 531 -14.93 -6.77 12.04
C SER A 531 -13.84 -6.86 10.97
N ILE A 532 -12.56 -6.81 11.35
CA ILE A 532 -11.43 -6.80 10.42
C ILE A 532 -11.33 -8.06 9.56
N THR A 533 -11.81 -9.20 10.06
CA THR A 533 -11.81 -10.48 9.34
C THR A 533 -12.80 -10.51 8.18
N THR A 534 -13.88 -9.72 8.24
CA THR A 534 -14.90 -9.59 7.20
C THR A 534 -14.80 -8.26 6.43
N ALA A 535 -13.87 -7.38 6.82
CA ALA A 535 -13.66 -6.10 6.17
C ALA A 535 -13.27 -6.25 4.68
N PRO A 536 -13.69 -5.31 3.81
CA PRO A 536 -13.26 -5.29 2.43
C PRO A 536 -11.74 -5.23 2.32
N ASP A 537 -11.20 -6.05 1.43
CA ASP A 537 -9.78 -6.10 1.10
C ASP A 537 -9.47 -5.11 -0.03
N VAL A 538 -8.52 -4.23 0.19
CA VAL A 538 -8.14 -3.19 -0.76
C VAL A 538 -6.76 -3.48 -1.30
N VAL A 539 -6.66 -3.56 -2.63
CA VAL A 539 -5.36 -3.64 -3.32
C VAL A 539 -4.76 -2.24 -3.34
N VAL A 540 -3.66 -2.06 -2.62
CA VAL A 540 -2.97 -0.77 -2.50
C VAL A 540 -1.97 -0.58 -3.64
N TYR A 541 -1.18 -1.63 -3.92
CA TYR A 541 -0.13 -1.63 -4.93
C TYR A 541 -0.11 -2.96 -5.68
N ASP A 542 0.08 -2.92 -6.99
CA ASP A 542 0.20 -4.10 -7.84
C ASP A 542 1.61 -4.18 -8.45
N GLU A 543 2.49 -4.94 -7.80
CA GLU A 543 3.90 -5.10 -8.18
C GLU A 543 4.08 -5.47 -9.66
N ALA A 544 3.31 -6.43 -10.18
CA ALA A 544 3.54 -6.93 -11.53
C ALA A 544 3.00 -5.99 -12.62
N SER A 545 1.98 -5.17 -12.31
CA SER A 545 1.54 -4.12 -13.25
C SER A 545 2.60 -3.04 -13.47
N GLN A 546 3.46 -2.84 -12.48
CA GLN A 546 4.52 -1.84 -12.48
C GLN A 546 5.86 -2.41 -12.95
N ASP A 547 5.94 -3.72 -13.20
CA ASP A 547 7.20 -4.42 -13.46
C ASP A 547 7.70 -4.25 -14.90
N VAL A 548 7.87 -3.00 -15.33
CA VAL A 548 8.60 -2.67 -16.55
C VAL A 548 10.09 -2.82 -16.24
N ASN A 549 10.71 -3.92 -16.66
CA ASN A 549 12.13 -4.23 -16.47
C ASN A 549 12.60 -4.33 -15.00
N GLY A 550 11.79 -4.83 -14.07
CA GLY A 550 12.17 -4.91 -12.65
C GLY A 550 11.70 -3.71 -11.82
N ALA A 551 11.23 -2.63 -12.45
CA ALA A 551 11.00 -1.33 -11.80
C ALA A 551 9.92 -1.37 -10.70
N GLY A 552 8.93 -2.25 -10.85
CA GLY A 552 7.80 -2.40 -9.93
C GLY A 552 8.09 -3.20 -8.68
N ARG A 553 9.23 -3.90 -8.62
CA ARG A 553 9.58 -4.80 -7.52
C ARG A 553 9.75 -4.03 -6.21
N LEU A 554 9.02 -4.43 -5.19
CA LEU A 554 9.15 -3.84 -3.86
C LEU A 554 10.32 -4.44 -3.08
N HIS A 555 11.07 -3.54 -2.43
CA HIS A 555 12.10 -3.87 -1.47
C HIS A 555 11.59 -3.77 -0.05
N ALA A 556 10.80 -2.73 0.23
CA ALA A 556 10.45 -2.36 1.58
C ALA A 556 9.12 -1.61 1.68
N MET A 557 8.49 -1.66 2.86
CA MET A 557 7.30 -0.88 3.18
C MET A 557 7.37 -0.31 4.60
N ARG A 558 6.81 0.89 4.80
CA ARG A 558 6.70 1.56 6.12
C ARG A 558 5.37 2.28 6.24
N LEU A 559 4.81 2.29 7.44
CA LEU A 559 3.48 2.84 7.71
C LEU A 559 3.56 3.93 8.78
N PHE A 560 3.00 5.10 8.47
CA PHE A 560 3.02 6.27 9.36
C PHE A 560 1.59 6.80 9.54
N PRO A 561 0.86 6.39 10.59
CA PRO A 561 -0.46 6.93 10.89
C PRO A 561 -0.39 8.34 11.46
N ARG A 562 -1.33 9.20 11.05
CA ARG A 562 -1.54 10.57 11.56
C ARG A 562 -3.03 10.89 11.55
N GLY A 563 -3.60 11.15 12.73
CA GLY A 563 -5.03 11.46 12.85
C GLY A 563 -5.91 10.37 12.24
N ASP A 564 -6.65 10.72 11.19
CA ASP A 564 -7.63 9.90 10.46
C ASP A 564 -7.08 9.31 9.14
N ALA A 565 -5.77 9.31 8.93
CA ALA A 565 -5.14 8.70 7.75
C ALA A 565 -3.75 8.13 8.09
N ALA A 566 -3.18 7.33 7.19
CA ALA A 566 -1.76 6.99 7.21
C ALA A 566 -1.10 7.23 5.87
N ILE A 567 0.20 7.47 5.91
CA ILE A 567 1.08 7.32 4.76
C ILE A 567 1.71 5.93 4.79
N LEU A 568 1.46 5.16 3.74
CA LEU A 568 2.23 3.97 3.40
C LEU A 568 3.32 4.38 2.42
N LEU A 569 4.58 4.25 2.84
CA LEU A 569 5.72 4.35 1.94
C LEU A 569 6.05 3.00 1.36
N LEU A 570 6.19 2.96 0.04
CA LEU A 570 6.60 1.79 -0.72
C LEU A 570 7.96 2.08 -1.38
N HIS A 571 8.95 1.25 -1.10
CA HIS A 571 10.25 1.33 -1.75
C HIS A 571 10.29 0.37 -2.93
N ALA A 572 10.11 0.89 -4.12
CA ALA A 572 10.27 0.15 -5.37
C ALA A 572 11.65 0.43 -5.98
N VAL A 573 12.05 -0.37 -6.97
CA VAL A 573 13.25 -0.10 -7.78
C VAL A 573 13.15 1.28 -8.46
N SER A 574 11.94 1.70 -8.84
CA SER A 574 11.69 3.02 -9.43
C SER A 574 11.89 4.19 -8.46
N GLY A 575 11.89 3.96 -7.15
CA GLY A 575 11.96 5.01 -6.13
C GLY A 575 10.99 4.78 -4.96
N ILE A 576 10.85 5.81 -4.12
CA ILE A 576 9.93 5.78 -2.98
C ILE A 576 8.60 6.39 -3.40
N LYS A 577 7.54 5.59 -3.28
CA LYS A 577 6.16 6.01 -3.52
C LYS A 577 5.45 6.23 -2.19
N ALA A 578 4.58 7.24 -2.12
CA ALA A 578 3.76 7.50 -0.95
C ALA A 578 2.29 7.36 -1.28
N ILE A 579 1.60 6.56 -0.48
CA ILE A 579 0.18 6.27 -0.66
C ILE A 579 -0.55 6.65 0.63
N ARG A 580 -1.57 7.50 0.50
CA ARG A 580 -2.50 7.82 1.57
C ARG A 580 -3.50 6.70 1.73
N ILE A 581 -3.70 6.22 2.95
CA ILE A 581 -4.80 5.33 3.34
C ILE A 581 -5.65 6.06 4.36
N GLY A 582 -6.86 6.46 3.99
CA GLY A 582 -7.81 7.12 4.87
C GLY A 582 -8.43 6.15 5.89
N ALA A 583 -8.95 6.69 6.99
CA ALA A 583 -9.67 5.92 8.00
C ALA A 583 -10.96 5.29 7.47
N ASP A 584 -11.45 5.74 6.31
CA ASP A 584 -12.57 5.18 5.55
C ASP A 584 -12.18 4.04 4.60
N GLY A 585 -10.88 3.77 4.45
CA GLY A 585 -10.35 2.80 3.49
C GLY A 585 -10.10 3.36 2.09
N THR A 586 -10.27 4.66 1.89
CA THR A 586 -9.85 5.29 0.63
C THR A 586 -8.34 5.22 0.49
N VAL A 587 -7.88 4.83 -0.70
CA VAL A 587 -6.46 4.73 -1.02
C VAL A 587 -6.18 5.67 -2.19
N ARG A 588 -5.20 6.56 -2.02
CA ARG A 588 -4.84 7.56 -3.04
C ARG A 588 -3.33 7.78 -3.08
N PRO A 589 -2.74 7.96 -4.26
CA PRO A 589 -1.34 8.34 -4.36
C PRO A 589 -1.15 9.76 -3.83
N ILE A 590 -0.03 10.02 -3.15
CA ILE A 590 0.34 11.37 -2.76
C ILE A 590 0.95 12.07 -3.96
N GLN A 591 0.37 13.21 -4.32
CA GLN A 591 0.99 14.10 -5.28
C GLN A 591 2.12 14.87 -4.58
N SER A 592 3.33 14.70 -5.07
CA SER A 592 4.40 15.67 -4.81
C SER A 592 4.35 16.68 -5.95
N PRO A 593 4.28 18.00 -5.66
CA PRO A 593 4.49 18.98 -6.71
C PRO A 593 5.86 18.73 -7.37
N PRO A 594 5.99 18.97 -8.69
CA PRO A 594 7.30 18.90 -9.34
C PRO A 594 8.21 19.91 -8.63
N GLY A 595 9.29 19.38 -8.03
CA GLY A 595 10.27 20.16 -7.28
C GLY A 595 11.21 20.97 -8.16
#